data_AF-A0A3M1P2N4-F1
#
_entry.id   AF-A0A3M1P2N4-F1
#
_cell.length_a   1.000
_cell.length_b   1.000
_cell.length_c   1.000
_cell.angle_alpha   90.00
_cell.angle_beta   90.00
_cell.angle_gamma   90.00
#
_symmetry.space_group_name_H-M   'P 1'
#
loop_
_entity.id
_entity.type
_entity.pdbx_description
1 polymer ?
#
loop_
_entity_poly.entity_id
_entity_poly.type
_entity_poly.pdbx_seq_one_letter_code
_entity_poly.pdbx_strand_id
1 'polypeptide(L)'
;PLQQKGALIASAHPNVAVASMEEEPQSLEGVYWDVEGAPEACKVCEALFATMGCHIILITPQQKTPMHLAAVIYSNFPVALAERA
;
A
#
# COMPACT_ATOMS: atom_id res chain seq x y z
N PRO A 1 -12.30 -11.44 -13.10
CA PRO A 1 -12.50 -12.91 -13.22
C PRO A 1 -12.85 -13.63 -11.91
N LEU A 2 -12.10 -13.41 -10.81
CA LEU A 2 -12.34 -14.09 -9.53
C LEU A 2 -13.60 -13.59 -8.80
N GLN A 3 -13.87 -12.29 -8.88
CA GLN A 3 -15.07 -11.70 -8.29
C GLN A 3 -16.37 -12.29 -8.88
N GLN A 4 -16.38 -12.60 -10.19
CA GLN A 4 -17.50 -13.29 -10.86
C GLN A 4 -17.71 -14.74 -10.37
N LYS A 5 -16.70 -15.32 -9.71
CA LYS A 5 -16.76 -16.65 -9.09
C LYS A 5 -17.07 -16.58 -7.59
N GLY A 6 -17.47 -15.40 -7.08
CA GLY A 6 -17.84 -15.20 -5.68
C GLY A 6 -16.68 -14.79 -4.75
N ALA A 7 -15.49 -14.51 -5.29
CA ALA A 7 -14.39 -14.01 -4.45
C ALA A 7 -14.62 -12.56 -4.01
N LEU A 8 -14.35 -12.29 -2.74
CA LEU A 8 -14.22 -10.94 -2.22
C LEU A 8 -12.82 -10.41 -2.59
N ILE A 9 -12.75 -9.19 -3.10
CA ILE A 9 -11.51 -8.59 -3.60
C ILE A 9 -11.25 -7.29 -2.85
N ALA A 10 -10.01 -7.12 -2.39
CA ALA A 10 -9.45 -5.86 -1.96
C ALA A 10 -8.07 -5.67 -2.61
N SER A 11 -7.61 -4.44 -2.69
CA SER A 11 -6.21 -4.13 -2.94
C SER A 11 -5.62 -3.46 -1.70
N ALA A 12 -4.32 -3.66 -1.52
CA ALA A 12 -3.57 -3.12 -0.41
C ALA A 12 -2.21 -2.71 -0.96
N HIS A 13 -1.86 -1.43 -0.84
CA HIS A 13 -0.63 -0.88 -1.36
C HIS A 13 0.24 -0.34 -0.21
N PRO A 14 1.50 -0.80 -0.10
CA PRO A 14 2.41 -0.31 0.92
C PRO A 14 2.98 1.06 0.52
N ASN A 15 2.96 2.02 1.44
CA ASN A 15 3.56 3.34 1.24
C ASN A 15 5.04 3.33 1.66
N VAL A 16 5.84 2.50 0.98
CA VAL A 16 7.30 2.44 1.16
C VAL A 16 7.97 2.09 -0.17
N ALA A 17 9.14 2.67 -0.43
CA ALA A 17 9.96 2.28 -1.57
C ALA A 17 10.75 1.00 -1.22
N VAL A 18 10.50 -0.08 -1.96
CA VAL A 18 11.21 -1.35 -1.79
C VAL A 18 12.39 -1.38 -2.76
N ALA A 19 13.62 -1.35 -2.23
CA ALA A 19 14.85 -1.19 -3.03
C ALA A 19 15.40 -2.53 -3.57
N SER A 20 15.36 -3.61 -2.78
CA SER A 20 15.56 -5.00 -3.23
C SER A 20 15.16 -5.97 -2.11
N MET A 21 14.83 -7.24 -2.42
CA MET A 21 14.62 -8.27 -1.40
C MET A 21 15.92 -8.95 -0.96
N GLU A 22 17.05 -8.61 -1.60
CA GLU A 22 18.37 -9.23 -1.37
C GLU A 22 19.17 -8.48 -0.30
N GLU A 23 18.94 -7.17 -0.15
CA GLU A 23 19.59 -6.30 0.82
C GLU A 23 18.69 -6.09 2.04
N GLU A 24 18.66 -7.09 2.93
CA GLU A 24 17.81 -7.18 4.12
C GLU A 24 16.29 -7.15 3.83
N PRO A 25 15.49 -8.08 4.41
CA PRO A 25 14.04 -7.92 4.36
C PRO A 25 13.69 -6.63 5.09
N GLN A 26 13.39 -5.56 4.34
CA GLN A 26 12.89 -4.32 4.91
C GLN A 26 11.69 -4.68 5.79
N SER A 27 11.81 -4.38 7.08
CA SER A 27 10.70 -4.58 8.00
C SER A 27 9.53 -3.73 7.51
N LEU A 28 8.38 -4.38 7.31
CA LEU A 28 7.13 -3.71 7.00
C LEU A 28 6.48 -3.13 8.26
N GLU A 29 7.07 -3.35 9.43
CA GLU A 29 6.60 -2.78 10.69
C GLU A 29 6.54 -1.25 10.61
N GLY A 30 5.42 -0.67 11.06
CA GLY A 30 5.16 0.76 10.99
C GLY A 30 4.84 1.30 9.58
N VAL A 31 4.87 0.49 8.53
CA VAL A 31 4.49 0.94 7.18
C VAL A 31 2.99 1.19 7.11
N TYR A 32 2.59 2.28 6.46
CA TYR A 32 1.20 2.58 6.16
C TYR A 32 0.75 1.92 4.85
N TRP A 33 -0.37 1.22 4.91
CA TRP A 33 -0.98 0.54 3.77
C TRP A 33 -2.30 1.20 3.41
N ASP A 34 -2.44 1.69 2.18
CA ASP A 34 -3.74 2.11 1.66
C ASP A 34 -4.52 0.90 1.15
N VAL A 35 -5.77 0.76 1.59
CA VAL A 35 -6.61 -0.43 1.35
C VAL A 35 -8.00 -0.04 0.83
N GLU A 36 -8.46 -0.72 -0.20
CA GLU A 36 -9.77 -0.52 -0.82
C GLU A 36 -10.38 -1.82 -1.35
N GLY A 37 -11.71 -1.92 -1.37
CA GLY A 37 -12.38 -3.07 -1.96
C GLY A 37 -13.66 -3.46 -1.23
N ALA A 38 -13.98 -4.75 -1.29
CA ALA A 38 -15.11 -5.30 -0.56
C ALA A 38 -14.87 -5.16 0.96
N PRO A 39 -15.85 -4.68 1.76
CA PRO A 39 -15.66 -4.43 3.19
C PRO A 39 -15.11 -5.62 3.97
N GLU A 40 -15.57 -6.83 3.65
CA GLU A 40 -15.11 -8.07 4.27
C GLU A 40 -13.66 -8.40 3.89
N ALA A 41 -13.25 -8.13 2.65
CA ALA A 41 -11.86 -8.30 2.23
C ALA A 41 -10.95 -7.26 2.90
N CYS A 42 -11.40 -6.00 3.03
CA CYS A 42 -10.65 -4.97 3.75
C CYS A 42 -10.43 -5.33 5.22
N LYS A 43 -11.42 -5.92 5.90
CA LYS A 43 -11.24 -6.41 7.29
C LYS A 43 -10.20 -7.51 7.40
N VAL A 44 -10.10 -8.39 6.40
CA VAL A 44 -9.04 -9.42 6.35
C VAL A 44 -7.68 -8.75 6.19
N CYS A 45 -7.56 -7.74 5.32
CA CYS A 45 -6.35 -6.94 5.19
C CYS A 45 -5.98 -6.27 6.52
N GLU A 46 -6.92 -5.58 7.18
CA GLU A 46 -6.69 -4.94 8.48
C GLU A 46 -6.13 -5.90 9.52
N ALA A 47 -6.75 -7.08 9.68
CA ALA A 47 -6.29 -8.08 10.62
C ALA A 47 -4.89 -8.60 10.27
N LEU A 48 -4.62 -8.86 8.99
CA LEU A 48 -3.32 -9.35 8.51
C LEU A 48 -2.20 -8.32 8.71
N PHE A 49 -2.45 -7.06 8.39
CA PHE A 49 -1.43 -6.01 8.48
C PHE A 49 -1.19 -5.57 9.93
N ALA A 50 -2.20 -5.65 10.80
CA ALA A 50 -2.04 -5.39 12.22
C ALA A 50 -1.08 -6.39 12.90
N THR A 51 -1.09 -7.69 12.51
CA THR A 51 -0.15 -8.68 13.08
C THR A 51 1.29 -8.46 12.64
N MET A 52 1.51 -7.68 11.58
CA MET A 52 2.84 -7.29 11.09
C MET A 52 3.30 -5.92 11.63
N GLY A 53 2.51 -5.31 12.53
CA GLY A 53 2.81 -3.98 13.08
C GLY A 53 2.61 -2.83 12.09
N CYS A 54 1.90 -3.06 10.98
CA CYS A 54 1.61 -2.04 9.97
C CYS A 54 0.41 -1.16 10.37
N HIS A 55 0.27 -0.03 9.67
CA HIS A 55 -0.90 0.85 9.76
C HIS A 55 -1.78 0.74 8.52
N ILE A 56 -3.07 0.99 8.67
CA ILE A 56 -4.05 0.93 7.57
C ILE A 56 -4.69 2.29 7.34
N ILE A 57 -4.83 2.65 6.07
CA ILE A 57 -5.60 3.78 5.59
C ILE A 57 -6.67 3.23 4.66
N LEU A 58 -7.93 3.23 5.10
CA LEU A 58 -9.04 2.88 4.21
C LEU A 58 -9.30 4.02 3.23
N ILE A 59 -9.34 3.70 1.95
CA ILE A 59 -9.62 4.67 0.88
C ILE A 59 -10.80 4.22 0.01
N THR A 60 -11.47 5.18 -0.61
CA THR A 60 -12.46 4.91 -1.65
C THR A 60 -11.78 4.65 -3.00
N PRO A 61 -12.45 3.99 -3.96
CA PRO A 61 -11.90 3.81 -5.30
C PRO A 61 -11.49 5.14 -5.97
N GLN A 62 -12.20 6.23 -5.69
CA GLN A 62 -11.90 7.57 -6.23
C GLN A 62 -10.63 8.18 -5.61
N GLN A 63 -10.27 7.77 -4.40
CA GLN A 63 -9.07 8.23 -3.70
C GLN A 63 -7.80 7.49 -4.10
N LYS A 64 -7.91 6.38 -4.86
CA LYS A 64 -6.75 5.56 -5.25
C LYS A 64 -5.71 6.33 -6.06
N THR A 65 -6.15 7.04 -7.11
CA THR A 65 -5.26 7.85 -7.94
C THR A 65 -4.57 8.97 -7.15
N PRO A 66 -5.29 9.84 -6.40
CA PRO A 66 -4.62 10.89 -5.63
C PRO A 66 -3.74 10.34 -4.49
N MET A 67 -4.12 9.22 -3.86
CA MET A 67 -3.28 8.56 -2.83
C MET A 67 -1.96 8.07 -3.43
N HIS A 68 -2.01 7.37 -4.56
CA HIS A 68 -0.79 6.90 -5.22
C HIS A 68 0.08 8.07 -5.72
N LEU A 69 -0.53 9.15 -6.25
CA LEU A 69 0.21 10.35 -6.62
C LEU A 69 0.93 10.97 -5.42
N ALA A 70 0.28 11.05 -4.25
CA ALA A 70 0.91 11.54 -3.03
C ALA A 70 2.10 10.67 -2.61
N ALA A 71 1.97 9.34 -2.70
CA ALA A 71 3.07 8.42 -2.47
C ALA A 71 4.24 8.68 -3.42
N VAL A 72 3.99 8.80 -4.73
CA VAL A 72 5.01 9.09 -5.75
C VAL A 72 5.73 10.43 -5.51
N ILE A 73 4.98 11.47 -5.13
CA ILE A 73 5.56 12.79 -4.78
C ILE A 73 6.46 12.66 -3.55
N TYR A 74 6.07 11.85 -2.57
CA TYR A 74 6.82 11.67 -1.33
C TYR A 74 8.07 10.78 -1.50
N SER A 75 7.99 9.70 -2.28
CA SER A 75 9.07 8.71 -2.39
C SER A 75 9.94 8.85 -3.65
N ASN A 76 9.35 9.13 -4.81
CA ASN A 76 10.06 9.04 -6.09
C ASN A 76 10.59 10.41 -6.53
N PHE A 77 9.81 11.47 -6.36
CA PHE A 77 10.21 12.82 -6.81
C PHE A 77 11.46 13.37 -6.11
N PRO A 78 11.73 13.08 -4.82
CA PRO A 78 12.97 13.52 -4.18
C PRO A 78 14.24 12.99 -4.88
N VAL A 79 14.18 11.83 -5.54
CA VAL A 79 15.31 11.29 -6.30
C VAL A 79 15.67 12.21 -7.48
N ALA A 80 14.66 12.67 -8.22
CA ALA A 80 14.89 13.60 -9.34
C ALA A 80 15.47 14.95 -8.89
N LEU A 81 15.16 15.39 -7.67
CA LEU A 81 15.78 16.58 -7.06
C LEU A 81 17.23 16.28 -6.65
N ALA A 82 17.48 15.13 -6.03
CA ALA A 82 18.81 14.73 -5.59
C ALA A 82 19.80 14.55 -6.76
N GLU A 83 19.34 14.05 -7.91
CA GLU A 83 20.16 13.96 -9.14
C GLU A 83 20.59 15.32 -9.70
N ARG A 84 19.98 16.41 -9.26
CA ARG A 84 20.23 17.78 -9.75
C ARG A 84 20.93 18.67 -8.71
N ALA A 85 21.16 18.16 -7.51
CA ALA A 85 21.87 18.86 -6.43
C ALA A 85 23.39 18.67 -6.56
#